data_AF-A0A8H6W2X5-F1
#
_entry.id   AF-A0A8H6W2X5-F1
#
_cell.length_a   1.000
_cell.length_b   1.000
_cell.length_c   1.000
_cell.angle_alpha   90.00
_cell.angle_beta   90.00
_cell.angle_gamma   90.00
#
_symmetry.space_group_name_H-M   'P 1'
#
loop_
_entity.id
_entity.type
_entity.pdbx_description
1 polymer ?
#
loop_
_entity_poly.entity_id
_entity_poly.type
_entity_poly.pdbx_seq_one_letter_code
_entity_poly.pdbx_strand_id
1 'polypeptide(L)'
;MKFSTFLTLSLLVIPAACGISESHRRHSARVKQRPRLQYSEAHNTHDTNGPPSVASERSHSSTSLASSFAADTGINVAGLYTAAQNSRSKTLASYPTTPQRKTYSNIYGDWLNLTGSVSAFHFIADMDVDCDGPKANCKGNRDGQSETSFGALDATKVPYFVLPERFTKDYKSLLMHNALGAIICNGKMFYGIYGDQDADSPQVIGEASILIAQTCFGNTVDGNNAHSQADVAYIVFGMQVPKGVQKSSIDLAALKSLGDSQALLLQKALGL
;
A
#
# COMPACT_ATOMS: atom_id res chain seq x y z
N MET A 1 55.10 -23.69 -40.23
CA MET A 1 54.79 -24.46 -39.02
C MET A 1 53.32 -24.22 -38.69
N LYS A 2 52.54 -25.30 -38.64
CA LYS A 2 51.09 -25.34 -38.37
C LYS A 2 50.86 -25.27 -36.86
N PHE A 3 49.83 -24.56 -36.41
CA PHE A 3 49.04 -24.96 -35.24
C PHE A 3 47.61 -24.44 -35.39
N SER A 4 46.70 -25.34 -35.76
CA SER A 4 45.25 -25.17 -35.64
C SER A 4 44.85 -25.67 -34.25
N THR A 5 44.24 -24.82 -33.45
CA THR A 5 43.68 -25.20 -32.15
C THR A 5 42.20 -25.52 -32.34
N PHE A 6 41.87 -26.80 -32.23
CA PHE A 6 40.48 -27.28 -32.12
C PHE A 6 40.02 -27.05 -30.67
N LEU A 7 38.90 -26.34 -30.49
CA LEU A 7 38.20 -26.27 -29.22
C LEU A 7 37.02 -27.24 -29.28
N THR A 8 37.11 -28.33 -28.53
CA THR A 8 36.09 -29.36 -28.38
C THR A 8 34.95 -28.88 -27.48
N LEU A 9 33.72 -28.97 -28.00
CA LEU A 9 32.46 -28.69 -27.30
C LEU A 9 32.03 -29.96 -26.54
N SER A 10 32.13 -29.95 -25.21
CA SER A 10 31.59 -31.02 -24.36
C SER A 10 30.15 -30.70 -23.96
N LEU A 11 29.19 -31.43 -24.54
CA LEU A 11 27.81 -31.50 -24.04
C LEU A 11 27.81 -32.19 -22.68
N LEU A 12 27.36 -31.49 -21.64
CA LEU A 12 27.02 -32.10 -20.36
C LEU A 12 25.52 -32.44 -20.36
N VAL A 13 25.21 -33.72 -20.46
CA VAL A 13 23.86 -34.26 -20.25
C VAL A 13 23.63 -34.38 -18.75
N ILE A 14 22.65 -33.65 -18.21
CA ILE A 14 22.21 -33.78 -16.82
C ILE A 14 20.98 -34.70 -16.79
N PRO A 15 21.00 -35.83 -16.05
CA PRO A 15 19.84 -36.70 -15.92
C PRO A 15 18.78 -36.10 -15.00
N ALA A 16 17.52 -36.25 -15.41
CA ALA A 16 16.33 -35.95 -14.64
C ALA A 16 16.25 -36.86 -13.41
N ALA A 17 16.32 -36.27 -12.21
CA ALA A 17 15.99 -36.94 -10.97
C ALA A 17 14.53 -36.68 -10.63
N CYS A 18 13.75 -37.76 -10.64
CA CYS A 18 12.40 -37.87 -10.17
C CYS A 18 12.36 -37.52 -8.67
N GLY A 19 11.58 -36.49 -8.30
CA GLY A 19 11.40 -36.01 -6.93
C GLY A 19 9.94 -36.08 -6.53
N ILE A 20 9.68 -36.92 -5.53
CA ILE A 20 8.40 -37.34 -4.98
C ILE A 20 7.51 -36.16 -4.57
N SER A 21 6.25 -36.19 -5.03
CA SER A 21 5.14 -35.37 -4.56
C SER A 21 4.77 -35.77 -3.13
N GLU A 22 5.12 -34.95 -2.14
CA GLU A 22 4.67 -35.13 -0.76
C GLU A 22 3.55 -34.15 -0.44
N SER A 23 2.31 -34.64 -0.55
CA SER A 23 1.10 -33.90 -0.20
C SER A 23 1.03 -33.76 1.32
N HIS A 24 1.31 -32.60 1.87
CA HIS A 24 0.94 -32.28 3.25
C HIS A 24 -0.54 -31.87 3.33
N ARG A 25 -1.40 -32.89 3.34
CA ARG A 25 -2.78 -32.82 3.84
C ARG A 25 -2.70 -32.83 5.38
N ARG A 26 -2.80 -31.67 6.05
CA ARG A 26 -2.96 -31.64 7.51
C ARG A 26 -4.43 -31.79 7.88
N HIS A 27 -4.73 -32.92 8.52
CA HIS A 27 -6.00 -33.21 9.18
C HIS A 27 -6.18 -32.36 10.44
N SER A 28 -7.35 -31.72 10.51
CA SER A 28 -8.31 -31.70 11.63
C SER A 28 -7.77 -31.66 13.06
N ALA A 29 -8.02 -30.54 13.76
CA ALA A 29 -8.21 -30.53 15.20
C ALA A 29 -9.43 -29.66 15.56
N ARG A 30 -10.58 -30.32 15.61
CA ARG A 30 -11.86 -29.84 16.15
C ARG A 30 -11.71 -29.64 17.66
N VAL A 31 -11.51 -28.41 18.12
CA VAL A 31 -11.55 -28.09 19.56
C VAL A 31 -13.00 -27.89 20.00
N LYS A 32 -13.36 -28.65 21.02
CA LYS A 32 -14.67 -28.76 21.66
C LYS A 32 -15.12 -27.45 22.29
N GLN A 33 -16.36 -27.04 22.01
CA GLN A 33 -17.15 -26.14 22.83
C GLN A 33 -17.47 -26.76 24.21
N ARG A 34 -17.46 -25.94 25.27
CA ARG A 34 -18.25 -26.05 26.52
C ARG A 34 -17.88 -24.89 27.47
N PRO A 35 -18.72 -24.50 28.45
CA PRO A 35 -20.06 -23.94 28.30
C PRO A 35 -20.20 -22.56 29.01
N ARG A 36 -21.33 -21.92 28.69
CA ARG A 36 -21.93 -20.69 29.22
C ARG A 36 -21.91 -20.60 30.75
N LEU A 37 -21.30 -19.56 31.30
CA LEU A 37 -21.51 -19.13 32.69
C LEU A 37 -22.70 -18.17 32.76
N GLN A 38 -23.67 -18.53 33.61
CA GLN A 38 -24.82 -17.70 33.99
C GLN A 38 -24.34 -16.51 34.81
N TYR A 39 -24.84 -15.32 34.47
CA TYR A 39 -24.74 -14.14 35.33
C TYR A 39 -26.09 -13.97 36.03
N SER A 40 -26.10 -13.99 37.36
CA SER A 40 -27.28 -13.73 38.19
C SER A 40 -27.43 -12.24 38.43
N GLU A 41 -28.67 -11.77 38.33
CA GLU A 41 -29.14 -10.43 38.68
C GLU A 41 -28.92 -10.11 40.16
N ALA A 42 -28.58 -8.85 40.46
CA ALA A 42 -28.84 -8.24 41.75
C ALA A 42 -29.27 -6.77 41.55
N HIS A 43 -30.45 -6.47 42.08
CA HIS A 43 -31.10 -5.17 42.06
C HIS A 43 -30.47 -4.18 43.06
N ASN A 44 -30.26 -2.96 42.56
CA ASN A 44 -30.69 -1.67 43.10
C ASN A 44 -30.25 -1.25 44.51
N THR A 45 -29.45 -0.17 44.60
CA THR A 45 -29.74 0.95 45.52
C THR A 45 -29.32 2.29 44.90
N HIS A 46 -30.12 3.27 45.26
CA HIS A 46 -30.17 4.66 44.82
C HIS A 46 -29.15 5.47 45.62
N ASP A 47 -28.35 6.33 44.97
CA ASP A 47 -27.90 7.57 45.61
C ASP A 47 -27.43 8.60 44.57
N THR A 48 -27.92 9.82 44.77
CA THR A 48 -27.81 11.00 43.93
C THR A 48 -26.50 11.75 44.17
N ASN A 49 -25.81 12.22 43.11
CA ASN A 49 -25.05 13.49 43.09
C ASN A 49 -24.51 13.83 41.68
N GLY A 50 -24.96 14.97 41.14
CA GLY A 50 -24.24 15.94 40.26
C GLY A 50 -23.59 15.49 38.93
N PRO A 51 -23.84 16.18 37.80
CA PRO A 51 -23.29 15.77 36.50
C PRO A 51 -21.85 16.27 36.32
N PRO A 52 -20.89 15.45 35.86
CA PRO A 52 -19.70 15.97 35.23
C PRO A 52 -20.00 16.25 33.74
N SER A 53 -19.60 17.43 33.32
CA SER A 53 -19.56 17.92 31.94
C SER A 53 -19.06 16.86 30.95
N VAL A 54 -19.88 16.56 29.95
CA VAL A 54 -19.46 15.79 28.77
C VAL A 54 -18.50 16.66 27.96
N ALA A 55 -17.20 16.47 28.21
CA ALA A 55 -16.15 17.00 27.35
C ALA A 55 -16.17 16.23 26.02
N SER A 56 -16.16 17.00 24.93
CA SER A 56 -16.08 16.58 23.55
C SER A 56 -14.77 15.80 23.26
N GLU A 57 -14.78 14.50 23.46
CA GLU A 57 -13.81 13.58 22.85
C GLU A 57 -14.38 13.01 21.55
N ARG A 58 -13.95 13.55 20.39
CA ARG A 58 -13.88 12.86 19.07
C ARG A 58 -13.63 13.88 17.96
N SER A 59 -12.36 14.28 17.80
CA SER A 59 -11.85 14.91 16.57
C SER A 59 -10.33 15.00 16.54
N HIS A 60 -9.65 14.89 17.69
CA HIS A 60 -8.19 15.09 17.76
C HIS A 60 -7.34 13.88 17.34
N SER A 61 -7.89 12.65 17.32
CA SER A 61 -7.09 11.42 17.10
C SER A 61 -6.78 11.11 15.64
N SER A 62 -7.65 11.44 14.69
CA SER A 62 -7.40 11.18 13.25
C SER A 62 -6.49 12.24 12.64
N THR A 63 -6.66 13.50 13.04
CA THR A 63 -5.80 14.62 12.62
C THR A 63 -4.37 14.45 13.11
N SER A 64 -4.16 13.94 14.34
CA SER A 64 -2.82 13.69 14.86
C SER A 64 -2.10 12.60 14.08
N LEU A 65 -2.79 11.52 13.70
CA LEU A 65 -2.18 10.43 12.95
C LEU A 65 -1.87 10.86 11.51
N ALA A 66 -2.79 11.53 10.82
CA ALA A 66 -2.55 12.06 9.46
C ALA A 66 -1.31 12.96 9.38
N SER A 67 -1.10 13.82 10.39
CA SER A 67 0.05 14.72 10.43
C SER A 67 1.41 14.00 10.51
N SER A 68 1.44 12.76 11.04
CA SER A 68 2.69 12.01 11.22
C SER A 68 3.28 11.44 9.93
N PHE A 69 2.49 11.39 8.85
CA PHE A 69 2.93 10.94 7.52
C PHE A 69 2.54 11.91 6.40
N ALA A 70 2.08 13.12 6.73
CA ALA A 70 1.85 14.19 5.76
C ALA A 70 3.19 14.76 5.26
N ALA A 71 3.23 15.21 4.01
CA ALA A 71 4.37 15.89 3.46
C ALA A 71 4.67 17.22 4.17
N ASP A 72 5.94 17.60 4.22
CA ASP A 72 6.34 18.92 4.70
C ASP A 72 5.75 20.06 3.86
N THR A 73 5.46 21.19 4.51
CA THR A 73 4.94 22.40 3.84
C THR A 73 5.86 22.99 2.78
N GLY A 74 7.15 22.65 2.80
CA GLY A 74 8.12 23.05 1.77
C GLY A 74 8.03 22.25 0.46
N ILE A 75 7.19 21.22 0.38
CA ILE A 75 6.98 20.45 -0.85
C ILE A 75 5.96 21.15 -1.76
N ASN A 76 6.33 21.35 -3.03
CA ASN A 76 5.43 21.86 -4.06
C ASN A 76 4.43 20.77 -4.53
N VAL A 77 3.45 20.45 -3.67
CA VAL A 77 2.45 19.38 -3.91
C VAL A 77 1.66 19.63 -5.19
N ALA A 78 1.23 20.88 -5.42
CA ALA A 78 0.49 21.25 -6.62
C ALA A 78 1.33 21.03 -7.89
N GLY A 79 2.60 21.44 -7.87
CA GLY A 79 3.53 21.23 -8.98
C GLY A 79 3.78 19.74 -9.27
N LEU A 80 3.99 18.93 -8.23
CA LEU A 80 4.18 17.48 -8.37
C LEU A 80 2.94 16.80 -8.97
N TYR A 81 1.75 17.20 -8.53
CA TYR A 81 0.49 16.69 -9.07
C TYR A 81 0.32 17.08 -10.55
N THR A 82 0.53 18.34 -10.90
CA THR A 82 0.48 18.81 -12.29
C THR A 82 1.52 18.09 -13.16
N ALA A 83 2.72 17.85 -12.65
CA ALA A 83 3.74 17.07 -13.35
C ALA A 83 3.27 15.63 -13.61
N ALA A 84 2.67 14.95 -12.62
CA ALA A 84 2.10 13.61 -12.78
C ALA A 84 0.93 13.58 -13.78
N GLN A 85 0.11 14.63 -13.84
CA GLN A 85 -0.98 14.76 -14.81
C GLN A 85 -0.47 14.90 -16.25
N ASN A 86 0.64 15.61 -16.44
CA ASN A 86 1.13 15.95 -17.77
C ASN A 86 2.15 14.93 -18.31
N SER A 87 2.77 14.13 -17.44
CA SER A 87 3.82 13.20 -17.89
C SER A 87 3.25 11.92 -18.47
N ARG A 88 3.48 11.69 -19.77
CA ARG A 88 2.90 10.56 -20.53
C ARG A 88 3.92 9.86 -21.44
N SER A 89 5.21 10.20 -21.29
CA SER A 89 6.25 9.88 -22.26
C SER A 89 6.68 8.40 -22.25
N LYS A 90 6.42 7.66 -21.17
CA LYS A 90 6.74 6.23 -21.10
C LYS A 90 5.69 5.45 -20.30
N THR A 91 4.69 4.91 -20.99
CA THR A 91 3.73 3.98 -20.38
C THR A 91 4.37 2.61 -20.19
N LEU A 92 4.26 2.05 -18.99
CA LEU A 92 4.82 0.74 -18.62
C LEU A 92 3.75 -0.35 -18.54
N ALA A 93 2.57 0.00 -18.03
CA ALA A 93 1.44 -0.92 -17.88
C ALA A 93 0.13 -0.12 -17.75
N SER A 94 -1.00 -0.81 -17.93
CA SER A 94 -2.34 -0.23 -17.81
C SER A 94 -3.26 -1.22 -17.10
N TYR A 95 -3.99 -0.74 -16.09
CA TYR A 95 -4.92 -1.54 -15.29
C TYR A 95 -6.24 -0.81 -15.12
N PRO A 96 -7.38 -1.51 -15.10
CA PRO A 96 -8.64 -0.90 -14.71
C PRO A 96 -8.55 -0.40 -13.26
N THR A 97 -9.27 0.67 -12.92
CA THR A 97 -9.28 1.15 -11.53
C THR A 97 -10.24 0.38 -10.64
N THR A 98 -11.19 -0.36 -11.24
CA THR A 98 -12.12 -1.25 -10.54
C THR A 98 -12.60 -2.34 -11.51
N PRO A 99 -13.03 -3.53 -11.06
CA PRO A 99 -13.32 -4.63 -11.98
C PRO A 99 -14.51 -4.36 -12.93
N GLN A 100 -15.45 -3.49 -12.53
CA GLN A 100 -16.67 -3.22 -13.31
C GLN A 100 -16.63 -1.93 -14.14
N ARG A 101 -15.81 -0.94 -13.80
CA ARG A 101 -15.70 0.32 -14.57
C ARG A 101 -14.62 0.20 -15.64
N LYS A 102 -14.87 0.81 -16.80
CA LYS A 102 -13.88 0.89 -17.90
C LYS A 102 -12.92 2.07 -17.75
N THR A 103 -12.68 2.54 -16.53
CA THR A 103 -11.67 3.56 -16.24
C THR A 103 -10.34 2.86 -16.06
N TYR A 104 -9.31 3.29 -16.78
CA TYR A 104 -7.97 2.70 -16.71
C TYR A 104 -6.97 3.73 -16.21
N SER A 105 -6.07 3.28 -15.35
CA SER A 105 -4.88 4.03 -14.99
C SER A 105 -3.66 3.42 -15.66
N ASN A 106 -2.79 4.30 -16.16
CA ASN A 106 -1.52 3.91 -16.73
C ASN A 106 -0.41 4.16 -15.71
N ILE A 107 0.48 3.19 -15.55
CA ILE A 107 1.72 3.37 -14.79
C ILE A 107 2.79 3.89 -15.74
N TYR A 108 3.41 5.00 -15.36
CA TYR A 108 4.41 5.69 -16.12
C TYR A 108 5.81 5.51 -15.51
N GLY A 109 6.81 5.39 -16.38
CA GLY A 109 8.21 5.16 -16.04
C GLY A 109 9.16 6.23 -16.56
N ASP A 110 8.65 7.35 -17.05
CA ASP A 110 9.46 8.46 -17.54
C ASP A 110 10.26 9.16 -16.42
N TRP A 111 9.86 8.98 -15.16
CA TRP A 111 10.62 9.48 -14.00
C TRP A 111 11.66 8.50 -13.46
N LEU A 112 11.89 7.36 -14.13
CA LEU A 112 12.89 6.40 -13.69
C LEU A 112 14.34 6.86 -13.93
N ASN A 113 14.53 7.77 -14.90
CA ASN A 113 15.85 8.22 -15.36
C ASN A 113 16.02 9.75 -15.23
N LEU A 114 15.50 10.34 -14.16
CA LEU A 114 15.67 11.77 -13.90
C LEU A 114 17.10 12.09 -13.44
N THR A 115 17.54 13.33 -13.70
CA THR A 115 18.77 13.86 -13.13
C THR A 115 18.62 14.06 -11.62
N GLY A 116 19.69 13.88 -10.84
CA GLY A 116 19.68 14.18 -9.40
C GLY A 116 19.37 13.00 -8.47
N SER A 117 19.61 11.76 -8.93
CA SER A 117 19.55 10.54 -8.11
C SER A 117 18.18 10.23 -7.49
N VAL A 118 17.10 10.67 -8.15
CA VAL A 118 15.73 10.29 -7.83
C VAL A 118 15.14 9.46 -8.97
N SER A 119 14.38 8.45 -8.61
CA SER A 119 13.75 7.52 -9.55
C SER A 119 12.37 7.17 -9.00
N ALA A 120 11.34 7.32 -9.82
CA ALA A 120 9.98 7.02 -9.42
C ALA A 120 9.16 6.46 -10.59
N PHE A 121 8.20 5.60 -10.25
CA PHE A 121 7.02 5.38 -11.09
C PHE A 121 5.96 6.40 -10.69
N HIS A 122 5.01 6.67 -11.59
CA HIS A 122 3.82 7.44 -11.20
C HIS A 122 2.59 6.99 -11.97
N PHE A 123 1.42 7.21 -11.36
CA PHE A 123 0.12 6.99 -11.97
C PHE A 123 -0.94 7.86 -11.31
N ILE A 124 -2.07 8.03 -11.99
CA ILE A 124 -3.26 8.68 -11.44
C ILE A 124 -4.42 7.70 -11.51
N ALA A 125 -4.99 7.36 -10.36
CA ALA A 125 -6.09 6.42 -10.24
C ALA A 125 -7.15 7.01 -9.30
N ASP A 126 -8.18 6.23 -9.05
CA ASP A 126 -9.12 6.48 -7.97
C ASP A 126 -8.49 6.06 -6.63
N MET A 127 -9.31 5.95 -5.58
CA MET A 127 -8.86 5.42 -4.30
C MET A 127 -9.88 4.43 -3.74
N ASP A 128 -9.75 3.18 -4.14
CA ASP A 128 -10.43 2.04 -3.54
C ASP A 128 -9.77 1.67 -2.20
N VAL A 129 -10.51 0.99 -1.32
CA VAL A 129 -10.08 0.72 0.06
C VAL A 129 -9.63 -0.73 0.17
N ASP A 130 -8.33 -0.90 0.45
CA ASP A 130 -7.77 -2.17 0.89
C ASP A 130 -7.81 -2.23 2.42
N CYS A 131 -8.30 -3.34 2.96
CA CYS A 131 -8.41 -3.56 4.39
C CYS A 131 -7.64 -4.79 4.88
N ASP A 132 -6.82 -5.40 4.01
CA ASP A 132 -6.08 -6.61 4.32
C ASP A 132 -5.18 -6.44 5.55
N GLY A 133 -4.90 -7.57 6.21
CA GLY A 133 -4.20 -7.63 7.48
C GLY A 133 -5.09 -7.88 8.71
N PRO A 134 -4.59 -7.59 9.93
CA PRO A 134 -5.27 -7.95 11.19
C PRO A 134 -6.67 -7.36 11.40
N LYS A 135 -7.07 -6.41 10.56
CA LYS A 135 -8.38 -5.74 10.55
C LYS A 135 -9.09 -5.83 9.18
N ALA A 136 -8.90 -6.97 8.51
CA ALA A 136 -9.56 -7.40 7.27
C ALA A 136 -11.05 -7.02 7.17
N ASN A 137 -11.79 -7.15 8.27
CA ASN A 137 -13.23 -6.90 8.32
C ASN A 137 -13.61 -5.44 8.58
N CYS A 138 -12.88 -4.48 8.00
CA CYS A 138 -13.30 -3.08 8.07
C CYS A 138 -14.72 -2.93 7.51
N LYS A 139 -15.44 -1.88 7.94
CA LYS A 139 -16.83 -1.66 7.52
C LYS A 139 -16.91 -1.69 5.99
N GLY A 140 -17.88 -2.43 5.45
CA GLY A 140 -18.04 -2.58 4.01
C GLY A 140 -17.24 -3.74 3.42
N ASN A 141 -16.02 -4.01 3.88
CA ASN A 141 -15.18 -5.04 3.25
C ASN A 141 -15.76 -6.46 3.40
N ARG A 142 -15.80 -7.22 2.30
CA ARG A 142 -16.39 -8.58 2.23
C ARG A 142 -15.37 -9.67 1.93
N ASP A 143 -14.21 -9.31 1.40
CA ASP A 143 -13.21 -10.20 0.84
C ASP A 143 -11.80 -10.00 1.43
N GLY A 144 -11.66 -9.12 2.42
CA GLY A 144 -10.38 -8.90 3.08
C GLY A 144 -9.70 -10.15 3.63
N GLN A 145 -8.38 -10.19 3.50
CA GLN A 145 -7.51 -11.25 3.95
C GLN A 145 -6.81 -10.88 5.26
N SER A 146 -6.40 -11.89 6.05
CA SER A 146 -5.80 -11.65 7.37
C SER A 146 -4.35 -11.14 7.34
N GLU A 147 -3.70 -11.17 6.17
CA GLU A 147 -2.33 -10.77 5.94
C GLU A 147 -2.28 -9.95 4.65
N THR A 148 -1.33 -9.02 4.58
CA THR A 148 -0.93 -8.31 3.35
C THR A 148 0.24 -9.07 2.67
N SER A 149 0.58 -8.76 1.43
CA SER A 149 1.64 -9.46 0.68
C SER A 149 3.00 -9.50 1.37
N PHE A 150 3.35 -8.47 2.16
CA PHE A 150 4.67 -8.35 2.79
C PHE A 150 4.64 -8.37 4.33
N GLY A 151 3.53 -8.80 4.92
CA GLY A 151 3.35 -8.83 6.37
C GLY A 151 1.89 -8.95 6.80
N ALA A 152 1.58 -8.49 8.01
CA ALA A 152 0.24 -8.35 8.54
C ALA A 152 0.00 -6.88 8.92
N LEU A 153 0.08 -5.97 7.95
CA LEU A 153 -0.06 -4.54 8.20
C LEU A 153 -1.49 -4.23 8.66
N ASP A 154 -1.64 -3.49 9.76
CA ASP A 154 -2.96 -3.05 10.22
C ASP A 154 -3.41 -1.84 9.38
N ALA A 155 -4.35 -2.03 8.45
CA ALA A 155 -4.87 -1.00 7.54
C ALA A 155 -5.40 0.26 8.24
N THR A 156 -5.71 0.19 9.54
CA THR A 156 -6.16 1.35 10.34
C THR A 156 -5.01 2.15 10.93
N LYS A 157 -3.76 1.65 10.85
CA LYS A 157 -2.58 2.23 11.48
C LYS A 157 -1.39 2.41 10.54
N VAL A 158 -1.28 1.57 9.52
CA VAL A 158 -0.17 1.59 8.57
C VAL A 158 -0.65 2.22 7.26
N PRO A 159 -0.08 3.35 6.84
CA PRO A 159 -0.36 3.89 5.52
C PRO A 159 0.34 3.03 4.48
N TYR A 160 -0.43 2.22 3.76
CA TYR A 160 0.05 1.51 2.58
C TYR A 160 -0.85 1.70 1.37
N PHE A 161 -0.29 1.43 0.20
CA PHE A 161 -0.98 1.33 -1.09
C PHE A 161 -0.68 -0.01 -1.76
N VAL A 162 -1.53 -0.38 -2.70
CA VAL A 162 -1.50 -1.64 -3.41
C VAL A 162 -1.01 -1.42 -4.85
N LEU A 163 -0.24 -2.37 -5.37
CA LEU A 163 0.13 -2.39 -6.78
C LEU A 163 -0.28 -3.72 -7.43
N PRO A 164 -0.63 -3.73 -8.73
CA PRO A 164 -0.93 -4.96 -9.44
C PRO A 164 0.23 -5.95 -9.39
N GLU A 165 -0.02 -7.20 -8.98
CA GLU A 165 1.00 -8.23 -8.82
C GLU A 165 1.81 -8.42 -10.12
N ARG A 166 1.16 -8.43 -11.30
CA ARG A 166 1.85 -8.58 -12.59
C ARG A 166 2.87 -7.48 -12.83
N PHE A 167 2.50 -6.22 -12.57
CA PHE A 167 3.41 -5.08 -12.70
C PHE A 167 4.62 -5.26 -11.77
N THR A 168 4.36 -5.61 -10.51
CA THR A 168 5.42 -5.69 -9.50
C THR A 168 6.42 -6.81 -9.80
N LYS A 169 5.97 -7.90 -10.43
CA LYS A 169 6.82 -8.99 -10.91
C LYS A 169 7.72 -8.56 -12.07
N ASP A 170 7.16 -7.81 -13.03
CA ASP A 170 7.90 -7.32 -14.21
C ASP A 170 8.98 -6.28 -13.82
N TYR A 171 8.73 -5.51 -12.77
CA TYR A 171 9.61 -4.43 -12.31
C TYR A 171 10.33 -4.72 -10.98
N LYS A 172 10.43 -5.99 -10.56
CA LYS A 172 11.02 -6.40 -9.27
C LYS A 172 12.47 -5.92 -9.01
N SER A 173 13.24 -5.62 -10.06
CA SER A 173 14.61 -5.08 -9.92
C SER A 173 14.64 -3.57 -9.66
N LEU A 174 13.51 -2.90 -9.82
CA LEU A 174 13.31 -1.45 -9.65
C LEU A 174 12.23 -1.12 -8.60
N LEU A 175 11.62 -2.14 -8.00
CA LEU A 175 10.54 -2.01 -7.04
C LEU A 175 10.74 -3.02 -5.91
N MET A 176 11.24 -2.52 -4.78
CA MET A 176 11.41 -3.27 -3.54
C MET A 176 10.07 -3.41 -2.81
N HIS A 177 9.90 -4.51 -2.08
CA HIS A 177 8.77 -4.63 -1.15
C HIS A 177 8.84 -3.51 -0.09
N ASN A 178 7.68 -3.01 0.33
CA ASN A 178 7.57 -1.89 1.28
C ASN A 178 8.23 -0.59 0.79
N ALA A 179 8.43 -0.44 -0.53
CA ALA A 179 8.95 0.79 -1.11
C ALA A 179 8.05 1.98 -0.78
N LEU A 180 8.67 3.13 -0.51
CA LEU A 180 8.03 4.40 -0.26
C LEU A 180 7.15 4.81 -1.45
N GLY A 181 5.95 5.31 -1.15
CA GLY A 181 5.14 6.09 -2.07
C GLY A 181 4.69 7.41 -1.47
N ALA A 182 4.46 8.38 -2.33
CA ALA A 182 3.75 9.61 -2.03
C ALA A 182 2.40 9.62 -2.76
N ILE A 183 1.35 9.95 -2.02
CA ILE A 183 -0.04 9.93 -2.48
C ILE A 183 -0.59 11.35 -2.37
N ILE A 184 -1.04 11.90 -3.50
CA ILE A 184 -1.60 13.24 -3.58
C ILE A 184 -3.10 13.15 -3.79
N CYS A 185 -3.86 13.70 -2.85
CA CYS A 185 -5.31 13.73 -2.85
C CYS A 185 -5.77 15.06 -2.22
N ASN A 186 -6.83 15.68 -2.75
CA ASN A 186 -7.41 16.91 -2.20
C ASN A 186 -6.39 18.03 -1.92
N GLY A 187 -5.41 18.20 -2.82
CA GLY A 187 -4.35 19.21 -2.73
C GLY A 187 -3.34 18.98 -1.60
N LYS A 188 -3.37 17.83 -0.94
CA LYS A 188 -2.44 17.42 0.12
C LYS A 188 -1.65 16.20 -0.33
N MET A 189 -0.48 15.98 0.29
CA MET A 189 0.35 14.82 0.01
C MET A 189 0.66 14.07 1.31
N PHE A 190 0.60 12.75 1.21
CA PHE A 190 0.82 11.82 2.31
C PHE A 190 1.77 10.70 1.86
N TYR A 191 2.56 10.17 2.78
CA TYR A 191 3.44 9.05 2.49
C TYR A 191 2.82 7.73 2.95
N GLY A 192 3.14 6.68 2.22
CA GLY A 192 2.84 5.30 2.57
C GLY A 192 3.89 4.35 2.00
N ILE A 193 3.68 3.06 2.19
CA ILE A 193 4.51 2.02 1.58
C ILE A 193 3.70 1.18 0.59
N TYR A 194 4.36 0.64 -0.43
CA TYR A 194 3.86 -0.45 -1.25
C TYR A 194 3.78 -1.69 -0.36
N GLY A 195 2.63 -1.88 0.29
CA GLY A 195 2.43 -2.84 1.37
C GLY A 195 1.70 -4.10 0.93
N ASP A 196 0.95 -4.03 -0.16
CA ASP A 196 0.18 -5.15 -0.68
C ASP A 196 0.20 -5.24 -2.22
N GLN A 197 -0.21 -6.40 -2.72
CA GLN A 197 -0.34 -6.72 -4.12
C GLN A 197 -1.76 -7.13 -4.44
N ASP A 198 -2.30 -6.58 -5.51
CA ASP A 198 -3.54 -7.10 -6.06
C ASP A 198 -3.23 -8.27 -7.01
N ALA A 199 -3.68 -9.46 -6.61
CA ALA A 199 -3.55 -10.71 -7.35
C ALA A 199 -4.86 -11.16 -8.03
N ASP A 200 -5.89 -10.32 -8.06
CA ASP A 200 -7.19 -10.65 -8.64
C ASP A 200 -7.21 -10.75 -10.17
N SER A 201 -8.37 -11.11 -10.71
CA SER A 201 -8.61 -11.20 -12.16
C SER A 201 -9.95 -10.56 -12.53
N PRO A 202 -9.95 -9.34 -13.13
CA PRO A 202 -8.77 -8.54 -13.49
C PRO A 202 -8.04 -7.99 -12.26
N GLN A 203 -6.75 -7.69 -12.42
CA GLN A 203 -6.03 -6.88 -11.43
C GLN A 203 -6.42 -5.42 -11.63
N VAL A 204 -6.63 -4.70 -10.54
CA VAL A 204 -6.98 -3.30 -10.45
C VAL A 204 -5.83 -2.48 -9.87
N ILE A 205 -5.97 -1.16 -9.92
CA ILE A 205 -4.98 -0.21 -9.43
C ILE A 205 -5.67 0.97 -8.78
N GLY A 206 -5.06 1.54 -7.75
CA GLY A 206 -5.64 2.65 -7.00
C GLY A 206 -6.17 2.24 -5.63
N GLU A 207 -5.80 1.08 -5.10
CA GLU A 207 -6.19 0.73 -3.73
C GLU A 207 -5.20 1.24 -2.69
N ALA A 208 -5.72 1.63 -1.53
CA ALA A 208 -4.94 2.03 -0.38
C ALA A 208 -5.60 1.61 0.93
N SER A 209 -4.78 1.47 1.97
CA SER A 209 -5.23 1.26 3.35
C SER A 209 -6.35 2.24 3.73
N ILE A 210 -7.33 1.77 4.50
CA ILE A 210 -8.43 2.61 5.00
C ILE A 210 -7.92 3.86 5.75
N LEU A 211 -6.74 3.80 6.39
CA LEU A 211 -6.08 4.96 6.99
C LEU A 211 -5.82 6.07 5.96
N ILE A 212 -5.23 5.75 4.80
CA ILE A 212 -4.95 6.75 3.75
C ILE A 212 -6.27 7.24 3.16
N ALA A 213 -7.20 6.35 2.88
CA ALA A 213 -8.49 6.70 2.27
C ALA A 213 -9.30 7.68 3.15
N GLN A 214 -9.40 7.41 4.44
CA GLN A 214 -10.05 8.32 5.39
C GLN A 214 -9.27 9.61 5.62
N THR A 215 -7.93 9.58 5.51
CA THR A 215 -7.10 10.77 5.58
C THR A 215 -7.35 11.70 4.39
N CYS A 216 -7.52 11.14 3.19
CA CYS A 216 -7.84 11.89 1.98
C CYS A 216 -9.27 12.41 1.98
N PHE A 217 -10.25 11.55 2.26
CA PHE A 217 -11.67 11.79 1.93
C PHE A 217 -12.62 11.76 3.14
N GLY A 218 -12.09 11.60 4.35
CA GLY A 218 -12.85 11.62 5.59
C GLY A 218 -13.43 10.26 6.00
N ASN A 219 -13.96 10.22 7.23
CA ASN A 219 -14.37 8.99 7.91
C ASN A 219 -15.63 8.32 7.33
N THR A 220 -16.25 8.90 6.32
CA THR A 220 -17.36 8.27 5.58
C THR A 220 -16.87 7.24 4.58
N VAL A 221 -15.57 7.25 4.26
CA VAL A 221 -14.95 6.22 3.43
C VAL A 221 -14.79 4.92 4.20
N ASP A 222 -15.21 3.84 3.54
CA ASP A 222 -15.14 2.47 4.04
C ASP A 222 -14.95 1.49 2.87
N GLY A 223 -14.85 0.18 3.15
CA GLY A 223 -14.56 -0.85 2.15
C GLY A 223 -15.56 -0.98 1.00
N ASN A 224 -16.75 -0.37 1.09
CA ASN A 224 -17.74 -0.36 0.00
C ASN A 224 -18.12 1.05 -0.47
N ASN A 225 -17.57 2.10 0.16
CA ASN A 225 -17.85 3.49 -0.15
C ASN A 225 -16.55 4.25 -0.29
N ALA A 226 -15.81 3.92 -1.35
CA ALA A 226 -14.51 4.49 -1.66
C ALA A 226 -14.61 5.69 -2.62
N HIS A 227 -13.48 6.31 -2.95
CA HIS A 227 -13.45 7.46 -3.85
C HIS A 227 -13.27 6.98 -5.29
N SER A 228 -14.22 7.32 -6.17
CA SER A 228 -14.29 6.77 -7.54
C SER A 228 -13.67 7.62 -8.65
N GLN A 229 -13.30 8.87 -8.36
CA GLN A 229 -12.74 9.76 -9.39
C GLN A 229 -11.24 9.47 -9.55
N ALA A 230 -10.78 9.36 -10.80
CA ALA A 230 -9.36 9.14 -11.09
C ALA A 230 -8.56 10.45 -11.00
N ASP A 231 -8.40 10.97 -9.79
CA ASP A 231 -7.73 12.23 -9.48
C ASP A 231 -6.71 12.11 -8.34
N VAL A 232 -6.40 10.90 -7.89
CA VAL A 232 -5.36 10.64 -6.88
C VAL A 232 -4.06 10.27 -7.59
N ALA A 233 -3.00 11.04 -7.34
CA ALA A 233 -1.68 10.70 -7.88
C ALA A 233 -0.92 9.82 -6.89
N TYR A 234 -0.31 8.76 -7.41
CA TYR A 234 0.58 7.87 -6.69
C TYR A 234 1.97 7.99 -7.30
N ILE A 235 2.97 8.33 -6.49
CA ILE A 235 4.37 8.46 -6.88
C ILE A 235 5.15 7.41 -6.10
N VAL A 236 5.72 6.42 -6.78
CA VAL A 236 6.33 5.25 -6.16
C VAL A 236 7.84 5.31 -6.29
N PHE A 237 8.54 5.56 -5.18
CA PHE A 237 9.99 5.58 -5.10
C PHE A 237 10.51 4.14 -4.91
N GLY A 238 10.45 3.36 -5.98
CA GLY A 238 10.56 1.89 -5.92
C GLY A 238 11.84 1.33 -5.29
N MET A 239 12.93 2.10 -5.23
CA MET A 239 14.21 1.69 -4.63
C MET A 239 14.44 2.25 -3.22
N GLN A 240 13.44 2.90 -2.63
CA GLN A 240 13.54 3.57 -1.33
C GLN A 240 12.62 2.87 -0.34
N VAL A 241 13.18 2.23 0.68
CA VAL A 241 12.40 1.56 1.74
C VAL A 241 12.65 2.27 3.06
N PRO A 242 11.60 2.72 3.78
CA PRO A 242 11.79 3.35 5.08
C PRO A 242 12.37 2.35 6.09
N LYS A 243 13.17 2.87 7.03
CA LYS A 243 13.65 2.05 8.15
C LYS A 243 12.48 1.71 9.08
N GLY A 244 12.61 0.62 9.84
CA GLY A 244 11.66 0.26 10.87
C GLY A 244 10.36 -0.37 10.37
N VAL A 245 10.31 -0.86 9.13
CA VAL A 245 9.22 -1.72 8.66
C VAL A 245 9.30 -3.08 9.37
N GLN A 246 8.23 -3.44 10.06
CA GLN A 246 8.06 -4.71 10.78
C GLN A 246 6.88 -5.48 10.19
N LYS A 247 6.60 -6.67 10.72
CA LYS A 247 5.48 -7.50 10.24
C LYS A 247 4.16 -6.74 10.22
N SER A 248 3.83 -5.98 11.27
CA SER A 248 2.51 -5.35 11.43
C SER A 248 2.52 -3.84 11.69
N SER A 249 3.69 -3.21 11.58
CA SER A 249 3.86 -1.79 11.89
C SER A 249 5.03 -1.19 11.12
N ILE A 250 5.06 0.13 11.05
CA ILE A 250 6.15 0.90 10.48
C ILE A 250 6.52 2.06 11.41
N ASP A 251 7.75 2.57 11.26
CA ASP A 251 8.16 3.84 11.86
C ASP A 251 7.68 5.01 10.97
N LEU A 252 6.62 5.70 11.39
CA LEU A 252 6.03 6.82 10.66
C LEU A 252 6.98 8.02 10.55
N ALA A 253 7.86 8.23 11.54
CA ALA A 253 8.83 9.31 11.48
C ALA A 253 9.93 9.00 10.44
N ALA A 254 10.40 7.75 10.38
CA ALA A 254 11.33 7.31 9.34
C ALA A 254 10.69 7.34 7.95
N LEU A 255 9.41 6.95 7.82
CA LEU A 255 8.63 7.07 6.59
C LEU A 255 8.58 8.53 6.12
N LYS A 256 8.13 9.45 7.00
CA LYS A 256 8.01 10.88 6.65
C LYS A 256 9.37 11.48 6.29
N SER A 257 10.41 11.19 7.06
CA SER A 257 11.77 11.70 6.81
C SER A 257 12.31 11.26 5.45
N LEU A 258 12.14 9.98 5.08
CA LEU A 258 12.51 9.48 3.76
C LEU A 258 11.62 10.08 2.67
N GLY A 259 10.31 10.17 2.92
CA GLY A 259 9.32 10.77 2.04
C GLY A 259 9.67 12.18 1.62
N ASP A 260 9.89 13.06 2.60
CA ASP A 260 10.23 14.47 2.37
C ASP A 260 11.55 14.59 1.59
N SER A 261 12.55 13.78 1.95
CA SER A 261 13.83 13.74 1.22
C SER A 261 13.65 13.39 -0.26
N GLN A 262 12.87 12.35 -0.58
CA GLN A 262 12.65 11.93 -1.96
C GLN A 262 11.75 12.89 -2.73
N ALA A 263 10.74 13.49 -2.08
CA ALA A 263 9.88 14.49 -2.68
C ALA A 263 10.64 15.77 -3.03
N LEU A 264 11.56 16.23 -2.17
CA LEU A 264 12.45 17.37 -2.46
C LEU A 264 13.39 17.09 -3.64
N LEU A 265 13.92 15.87 -3.74
CA LEU A 265 14.74 15.49 -4.88
C LEU A 265 13.92 15.44 -6.17
N LEU A 266 12.71 14.88 -6.11
CA LEU A 266 11.81 14.80 -7.26
C LEU A 266 11.40 16.19 -7.74
N GLN A 267 10.96 17.08 -6.84
CA GLN A 267 10.55 18.42 -7.23
C GLN A 267 11.71 19.18 -7.90
N LYS A 268 12.93 19.06 -7.34
CA LYS A 268 14.13 19.66 -7.93
C LYS A 268 14.44 19.07 -9.31
N ALA A 269 14.33 17.76 -9.46
CA ALA A 269 14.57 17.07 -10.74
C ALA A 269 13.53 17.45 -11.82
N LEU A 270 12.33 17.82 -11.41
CA LEU A 270 11.24 18.29 -12.28
C LEU A 270 11.25 19.82 -12.48
N GLY A 271 12.17 20.56 -11.84
CA GLY A 271 12.26 22.01 -11.96
C GLY A 271 11.14 22.79 -11.27
N LEU A 272 10.61 22.24 -10.17
CA LEU A 272 9.49 22.79 -9.38
C LEU A 272 9.94 23.59 -8.15
#